data_AF-A0A3D9VEJ6-F1
#
_entry.id   AF-A0A3D9VEJ6-F1
#
_cell.length_a   1.000
_cell.length_b   1.000
_cell.length_c   1.000
_cell.angle_alpha   90.00
_cell.angle_beta   90.00
_cell.angle_gamma   90.00
#
_symmetry.space_group_name_H-M   'P 1'
#
loop_
_entity.id
_entity.type
_entity.pdbx_description
1 polymer ?
#
loop_
_entity_poly.entity_id
_entity_poly.type
_entity_poly.pdbx_seq_one_letter_code
_entity_poly.pdbx_strand_id
1 'polypeptide(L)'
;MRERSSFPRRYRPRVASWWESDGDIDPFADVDADLPTTVRMRRRRADNEPSPGTRGRLTEEQRARLAREREAAATADAPPAGIRWSTWDDGSRGPEPYPEWLVTELAAVDTDLGVLKTGKEADVHLLERGVPGSDRRCLLASKRYRGADHRLFHRDASYLEGRRLRRVRDQRAIDRRTNFGRNLIAQQWSTAEFAALCHLWSAGVPVPYPVQCLGTEVLMEFIGDEDGTPAPRLAQLRPEPGQLRHWWEVMRAAMVAMGRLGYTHGDLSAYNVLADGDDLVFIDVPQLVDLAVNPQGRPFLERDARRICEWFTARGLSVDVADPNALVDLVLSEAGLA
;
A
#
# COMPACT_ATOMS: atom_id res chain seq x y z
N MET A 1 18.59 28.67 -15.25
CA MET A 1 17.13 28.71 -15.05
C MET A 1 16.55 27.64 -15.97
N ARG A 2 16.37 26.41 -15.47
CA ARG A 2 15.80 25.31 -16.28
C ARG A 2 14.31 25.33 -16.02
N GLU A 3 13.53 25.60 -17.07
CA GLU A 3 12.08 25.48 -17.04
C GLU A 3 11.72 24.05 -16.66
N ARG A 4 11.00 23.90 -15.53
CA ARG A 4 10.40 22.64 -15.13
C ARG A 4 9.25 22.38 -16.11
N SER A 5 9.37 21.32 -16.90
CA SER A 5 8.33 20.78 -17.77
C SER A 5 7.03 20.64 -16.97
N SER A 6 5.99 21.35 -17.38
CA SER A 6 4.66 21.28 -16.77
C SER A 6 3.89 20.10 -17.36
N PHE A 7 4.06 18.91 -16.78
CA PHE A 7 3.13 17.79 -16.99
C PHE A 7 1.92 17.93 -16.05
N PRO A 8 0.73 17.38 -16.37
CA PRO A 8 -0.48 17.60 -15.59
C PRO A 8 -0.27 17.11 -14.16
N ARG A 9 -0.66 17.93 -13.17
CA ARG A 9 -0.73 17.52 -11.76
C ARG A 9 -1.44 16.16 -11.70
N ARG A 10 -0.74 15.13 -11.21
CA ARG A 10 -1.33 13.82 -10.96
C ARG A 10 -2.57 14.06 -10.09
N TYR A 11 -3.73 13.67 -10.60
CA TYR A 11 -4.99 13.88 -9.93
C TYR A 11 -4.90 13.29 -8.52
N ARG A 12 -4.82 14.18 -7.53
CA ARG A 12 -5.11 13.86 -6.15
C ARG A 12 -6.49 14.43 -5.89
N PRO A 13 -7.42 13.67 -5.28
CA PRO A 13 -8.62 14.28 -4.74
C PRO A 13 -8.15 15.48 -3.91
N ARG A 14 -8.54 16.70 -4.29
CA ARG A 14 -8.34 17.83 -3.39
C ARG A 14 -9.01 17.43 -2.09
N VAL A 15 -8.45 17.81 -0.95
CA VAL A 15 -9.18 17.82 0.33
C VAL A 15 -10.34 18.80 0.13
N ALA A 16 -11.42 18.32 -0.47
CA ALA A 16 -12.51 19.12 -0.97
C ALA A 16 -13.56 19.17 0.12
N SER A 17 -13.94 20.39 0.47
CA SER A 17 -15.08 20.74 1.28
C SER A 17 -16.38 20.14 0.71
N TRP A 18 -16.72 18.93 1.12
CA TRP A 18 -18.02 18.31 0.89
C TRP A 18 -18.47 17.66 2.19
N TRP A 19 -19.48 18.29 2.77
CA TRP A 19 -20.21 17.88 3.97
C TRP A 19 -21.34 16.95 3.53
N GLU A 20 -21.70 16.01 4.41
CA GLU A 20 -22.82 15.07 4.30
C GLU A 20 -22.66 13.89 3.31
N SER A 21 -22.11 12.78 3.82
CA SER A 21 -22.82 11.50 3.75
C SER A 21 -22.30 10.56 4.85
N ASP A 22 -23.15 10.28 5.83
CA ASP A 22 -22.93 9.28 6.86
C ASP A 22 -22.85 7.88 6.26
N GLY A 23 -21.80 7.15 6.62
CA GLY A 23 -21.61 5.76 6.27
C GLY A 23 -20.42 5.19 7.03
N ASP A 24 -20.68 4.64 8.22
CA ASP A 24 -19.73 3.83 8.97
C ASP A 24 -19.35 2.59 8.14
N ILE A 25 -18.20 2.64 7.48
CA ILE A 25 -17.56 1.47 6.87
C ILE A 25 -16.25 1.25 7.62
N ASP A 26 -16.23 0.25 8.51
CA ASP A 26 -15.00 -0.26 9.09
C ASP A 26 -14.25 -1.07 8.02
N PRO A 27 -13.10 -0.60 7.49
CA PRO A 27 -12.29 -1.31 6.49
C PRO A 27 -11.69 -2.61 7.03
N PHE A 28 -11.82 -2.89 8.32
CA PHE A 28 -11.42 -4.13 8.96
C PHE A 28 -12.60 -5.04 9.31
N ALA A 29 -13.86 -4.59 9.20
CA ALA A 29 -15.04 -5.42 9.37
C ALA A 29 -15.29 -6.33 8.15
N ASP A 30 -15.00 -5.83 6.94
CA ASP A 30 -15.31 -6.51 5.67
C ASP A 30 -14.12 -7.23 5.01
N VAL A 31 -13.00 -7.43 5.71
CA VAL A 31 -11.96 -8.38 5.26
C VAL A 31 -12.45 -9.83 5.27
N ASP A 32 -13.71 -10.06 5.66
CA ASP A 32 -14.35 -11.36 5.85
C ASP A 32 -15.47 -11.73 4.86
N ALA A 33 -15.83 -10.86 3.89
CA ALA A 33 -16.90 -11.10 2.91
C ALA A 33 -16.41 -11.13 1.44
N ASP A 34 -16.75 -12.22 0.75
CA ASP A 34 -16.70 -12.45 -0.70
C ASP A 34 -15.35 -12.43 -1.43
N LEU A 35 -14.57 -13.49 -1.20
CA LEU A 35 -13.80 -14.10 -2.28
C LEU A 35 -14.76 -14.88 -3.19
N PRO A 36 -14.83 -14.63 -4.52
CA PRO A 36 -15.67 -15.41 -5.41
C PRO A 36 -15.20 -16.87 -5.43
N THR A 37 -16.00 -17.75 -4.82
CA THR A 37 -15.88 -19.19 -5.05
C THR A 37 -16.38 -19.45 -6.47
N THR A 38 -15.46 -19.75 -7.39
CA THR A 38 -15.84 -20.16 -8.74
C THR A 38 -16.62 -21.48 -8.66
N VAL A 39 -17.94 -21.40 -8.66
CA VAL A 39 -18.82 -22.56 -8.90
C VAL A 39 -18.68 -22.91 -10.37
N ARG A 40 -17.89 -23.95 -10.67
CA ARG A 40 -17.86 -24.55 -12.01
C ARG A 40 -19.25 -25.11 -12.31
N MET A 41 -20.03 -24.40 -13.15
CA MET A 41 -21.22 -24.97 -13.77
C MET A 41 -20.82 -26.21 -14.57
N ARG A 42 -21.37 -27.35 -14.17
CA ARG A 42 -21.17 -28.64 -14.81
C ARG A 42 -22.01 -28.64 -16.10
N ARG A 43 -21.38 -28.37 -17.25
CA ARG A 43 -22.02 -28.56 -18.57
C ARG A 43 -22.55 -30.00 -18.66
N ARG A 44 -23.83 -30.15 -18.98
CA ARG A 44 -24.41 -31.45 -19.39
C ARG A 44 -23.70 -31.89 -20.67
N ARG A 45 -23.07 -33.06 -20.63
CA ARG A 45 -22.51 -33.74 -21.81
C ARG A 45 -23.67 -34.14 -22.73
N ALA A 46 -23.52 -33.90 -24.02
CA ALA A 46 -24.35 -34.55 -25.04
C ALA A 46 -23.89 -36.01 -25.17
N ASP A 47 -24.83 -36.92 -25.45
CA ASP A 47 -24.72 -38.38 -25.33
C ASP A 47 -23.77 -39.07 -26.34
N ASN A 48 -22.75 -38.38 -26.88
CA ASN A 48 -21.87 -38.96 -27.91
C ASN A 48 -20.37 -38.64 -27.75
N GLU A 49 -19.89 -38.27 -26.56
CA GLU A 49 -18.44 -38.18 -26.28
C GLU A 49 -17.89 -39.48 -25.69
N PRO A 50 -16.73 -40.00 -26.18
CA PRO A 50 -16.11 -41.18 -25.60
C PRO A 50 -15.68 -40.92 -24.14
N SER A 51 -15.90 -41.92 -23.28
CA SER A 51 -15.55 -41.88 -21.86
C SER A 51 -14.05 -41.69 -21.64
N PRO A 52 -13.60 -40.77 -20.76
CA PRO A 52 -12.18 -40.62 -20.50
C PRO A 52 -11.68 -41.83 -19.71
N GLY A 53 -10.72 -42.56 -20.31
CA GLY A 53 -10.01 -43.65 -19.65
C GLY A 53 -9.34 -43.17 -18.36
N THR A 54 -9.39 -44.03 -17.36
CA THR A 54 -8.81 -43.86 -16.03
C THR A 54 -7.38 -43.31 -16.11
N ARG A 55 -7.18 -42.05 -15.73
CA ARG A 55 -5.84 -41.41 -15.69
C ARG A 55 -4.99 -42.08 -14.63
N GLY A 56 -4.04 -42.90 -15.06
CA GLY A 56 -2.95 -43.39 -14.21
C GLY A 56 -2.14 -42.23 -13.64
N ARG A 57 -1.58 -42.45 -12.44
CA ARG A 57 -0.64 -41.54 -11.79
C ARG A 57 0.55 -41.29 -12.74
N LEU A 58 0.77 -40.05 -13.14
CA LEU A 58 1.90 -39.66 -14.01
C LEU A 58 3.21 -40.17 -13.40
N THR A 59 4.05 -40.80 -14.22
CA THR A 59 5.40 -41.20 -13.81
C THR A 59 6.24 -39.95 -13.52
N GLU A 60 7.28 -40.11 -12.70
CA GLU A 60 8.16 -39.00 -12.31
C GLU A 60 8.84 -38.34 -13.53
N GLU A 61 9.19 -39.13 -14.53
CA GLU A 61 9.75 -38.67 -15.81
C GLU A 61 8.75 -37.85 -16.64
N GLN A 62 7.48 -38.28 -16.70
CA GLN A 62 6.43 -37.54 -17.40
C GLN A 62 6.14 -36.20 -16.72
N ARG A 63 6.21 -36.16 -15.39
CA ARG A 63 6.07 -34.93 -14.61
C ARG A 63 7.26 -33.99 -14.83
N ALA A 64 8.48 -34.52 -14.86
CA ALA A 64 9.69 -33.77 -15.18
C ALA A 64 9.73 -33.26 -16.63
N ARG A 65 9.17 -34.01 -17.58
CA ARG A 65 9.02 -33.57 -18.98
C ARG A 65 8.01 -32.44 -19.10
N LEU A 66 6.83 -32.59 -18.50
CA LEU A 66 5.82 -31.51 -18.46
C LEU A 66 6.32 -30.25 -17.75
N ALA A 67 7.15 -30.41 -16.70
CA ALA A 67 7.80 -29.28 -16.05
C ALA A 67 8.78 -28.58 -17.00
N ARG A 68 9.63 -29.33 -17.71
CA ARG A 68 10.56 -28.78 -18.71
C ARG A 68 9.86 -28.15 -19.91
N GLU A 69 8.77 -28.73 -20.38
CA GLU A 69 7.95 -28.17 -21.47
C GLU A 69 7.25 -26.88 -21.04
N ARG A 70 6.76 -26.80 -19.79
CA ARG A 70 6.21 -25.57 -19.21
C ARG A 70 7.28 -24.49 -19.01
N GLU A 71 8.46 -24.89 -18.55
CA GLU A 71 9.60 -23.99 -18.35
C GLU A 71 10.11 -23.45 -19.69
N ALA A 72 10.23 -24.30 -20.71
CA ALA A 72 10.60 -23.90 -22.07
C ALA A 72 9.55 -22.98 -22.74
N ALA A 73 8.26 -23.25 -22.52
CA ALA A 73 7.19 -22.38 -22.98
C ALA A 73 7.19 -21.02 -22.25
N ALA A 74 7.54 -21.00 -20.96
CA ALA A 74 7.69 -19.76 -20.19
C ALA A 74 8.91 -18.94 -20.63
N THR A 75 10.01 -19.57 -21.06
CA THR A 75 11.23 -18.85 -21.48
C THR A 75 11.21 -18.36 -22.92
N ALA A 76 10.36 -18.90 -23.78
CA ALA A 76 10.28 -18.49 -25.19
C ALA A 76 9.68 -17.08 -25.39
N ASP A 77 8.88 -16.61 -24.44
CA ASP A 77 8.16 -15.31 -24.47
C ASP A 77 8.43 -14.47 -23.19
N ALA A 78 9.50 -14.83 -22.46
CA ALA A 78 9.93 -14.10 -21.28
C ALA A 78 10.68 -12.83 -21.68
N PRO A 79 10.39 -11.68 -21.06
CA PRO A 79 11.19 -10.48 -21.26
C PRO A 79 12.65 -10.69 -20.80
N PRO A 80 13.59 -9.84 -21.25
CA PRO A 80 14.98 -9.87 -20.80
C PRO A 80 15.13 -9.84 -19.28
N ALA A 81 16.27 -10.30 -18.75
CA ALA A 81 16.54 -10.31 -17.31
C ALA A 81 16.34 -8.92 -16.67
N GLY A 82 15.51 -8.84 -15.62
CA GLY A 82 15.12 -7.58 -14.96
C GLY A 82 13.82 -6.96 -15.49
N ILE A 83 13.24 -7.53 -16.53
CA ILE A 83 11.95 -7.15 -17.11
C ILE A 83 10.99 -8.33 -16.91
N ARG A 84 9.75 -8.04 -16.51
CA ARG A 84 8.66 -9.02 -16.42
C ARG A 84 7.41 -8.48 -17.10
N TRP A 85 6.52 -9.36 -17.53
CA TRP A 85 5.18 -8.92 -17.90
C TRP A 85 4.51 -8.23 -16.71
N SER A 86 3.77 -7.17 -16.99
CA SER A 86 3.00 -6.47 -15.96
C SER A 86 2.05 -7.44 -15.28
N THR A 87 2.01 -7.42 -13.95
CA THR A 87 1.11 -8.28 -13.17
C THR A 87 -0.32 -7.75 -13.08
N TRP A 88 -0.68 -6.72 -13.86
CA TRP A 88 -1.90 -5.93 -13.70
C TRP A 88 -3.23 -6.73 -13.69
N ASP A 89 -3.27 -7.89 -14.34
CA ASP A 89 -4.43 -8.79 -14.36
C ASP A 89 -4.46 -9.84 -13.26
N ASP A 90 -3.37 -10.05 -12.53
CA ASP A 90 -3.22 -11.15 -11.57
C ASP A 90 -3.54 -10.77 -10.10
N GLY A 91 -3.62 -9.48 -9.77
CA GLY A 91 -3.74 -8.99 -8.38
C GLY A 91 -4.89 -8.03 -8.12
N SER A 92 -5.17 -7.76 -6.84
CA SER A 92 -6.15 -6.75 -6.41
C SER A 92 -5.73 -5.38 -6.92
N ARG A 93 -6.66 -4.64 -7.53
CA ARG A 93 -6.40 -3.32 -8.13
C ARG A 93 -6.85 -2.19 -7.21
N GLY A 94 -6.21 -1.04 -7.37
CA GLY A 94 -6.59 0.19 -6.67
C GLY A 94 -8.03 0.62 -6.94
N PRO A 95 -8.51 1.65 -6.23
CA PRO A 95 -9.85 2.18 -6.41
C PRO A 95 -10.03 2.85 -7.79
N GLU A 96 -11.21 2.71 -8.37
CA GLU A 96 -11.62 3.41 -9.59
C GLU A 96 -12.17 4.82 -9.27
N PRO A 97 -12.11 5.79 -10.22
CA PRO A 97 -11.47 5.68 -11.53
C PRO A 97 -9.95 5.67 -11.42
N TYR A 98 -9.30 4.87 -12.27
CA TYR A 98 -7.84 4.79 -12.28
C TYR A 98 -7.22 6.12 -12.75
N PRO A 99 -6.11 6.56 -12.15
CA PRO A 99 -5.43 7.77 -12.58
C PRO A 99 -4.97 7.69 -14.04
N GLU A 100 -5.11 8.78 -14.79
CA GLU A 100 -4.72 8.82 -16.23
C GLU A 100 -3.23 8.57 -16.47
N TRP A 101 -2.38 8.73 -15.46
CA TRP A 101 -0.95 8.42 -15.58
C TRP A 101 -0.67 6.92 -15.48
N LEU A 102 -1.62 6.12 -14.96
CA LEU A 102 -1.41 4.69 -14.75
C LEU A 102 -1.49 3.92 -16.07
N VAL A 103 -0.48 3.08 -16.31
CA VAL A 103 -0.46 2.11 -17.41
C VAL A 103 -1.19 0.85 -16.96
N THR A 104 -2.27 0.51 -17.66
CA THR A 104 -3.20 -0.59 -17.34
C THR A 104 -3.31 -1.62 -18.48
N GLU A 105 -2.58 -1.41 -19.57
CA GLU A 105 -2.55 -2.25 -20.75
C GLU A 105 -1.91 -3.61 -20.43
N LEU A 106 -2.55 -4.71 -20.85
CA LEU A 106 -2.07 -6.07 -20.58
C LEU A 106 -0.73 -6.39 -21.26
N ALA A 107 -0.39 -5.64 -22.32
CA ALA A 107 0.89 -5.75 -23.00
C ALA A 107 2.02 -4.97 -22.31
N ALA A 108 1.76 -4.32 -21.17
CA ALA A 108 2.78 -3.58 -20.44
C ALA A 108 3.83 -4.52 -19.83
N VAL A 109 5.05 -4.01 -19.71
CA VAL A 109 6.16 -4.67 -19.02
C VAL A 109 6.60 -3.85 -17.83
N ASP A 110 6.93 -4.54 -16.74
CA ASP A 110 7.49 -3.98 -15.53
C ASP A 110 9.02 -4.17 -15.54
N THR A 111 9.77 -3.07 -15.46
CA THR A 111 11.24 -3.04 -15.39
C THR A 111 11.68 -2.58 -14.01
N ASP A 112 12.46 -3.41 -13.30
CA ASP A 112 13.02 -3.05 -11.98
C ASP A 112 14.21 -2.10 -12.16
N LEU A 113 14.05 -0.85 -11.74
CA LEU A 113 15.09 0.19 -11.84
C LEU A 113 16.01 0.24 -10.62
N GLY A 114 15.79 -0.64 -9.63
CA GLY A 114 16.65 -0.78 -8.46
C GLY A 114 15.99 -0.35 -7.15
N VAL A 115 16.77 -0.43 -6.07
CA VAL A 115 16.28 -0.27 -4.70
C VAL A 115 16.23 1.20 -4.30
N LEU A 116 15.06 1.67 -3.85
CA LEU A 116 14.86 2.98 -3.22
C LEU A 116 15.18 2.95 -1.72
N LYS A 117 14.73 1.89 -1.03
CA LYS A 117 14.90 1.73 0.43
C LYS A 117 15.00 0.25 0.77
N THR A 118 16.02 -0.13 1.51
CA THR A 118 16.06 -1.43 2.18
C THR A 118 15.51 -1.29 3.59
N GLY A 119 14.69 -2.25 4.00
CA GLY A 119 14.10 -2.30 5.33
C GLY A 119 14.26 -3.68 5.95
N LYS A 120 14.07 -3.74 7.27
CA LYS A 120 14.06 -5.02 8.01
C LYS A 120 12.91 -5.92 7.56
N GLU A 121 11.78 -5.31 7.20
CA GLU A 121 10.51 -6.01 6.93
C GLU A 121 10.14 -6.02 5.44
N ALA A 122 10.55 -4.99 4.70
CA ALA A 122 10.28 -4.87 3.27
C ALA A 122 11.38 -4.05 2.59
N ASP A 123 11.61 -4.32 1.32
CA ASP A 123 12.35 -3.42 0.45
C ASP A 123 11.37 -2.66 -0.44
N VAL A 124 11.73 -1.43 -0.79
CA VAL A 124 11.02 -0.61 -1.76
C VAL A 124 11.91 -0.44 -2.98
N HIS A 125 11.41 -0.87 -4.13
CA HIS A 125 12.08 -0.75 -5.43
C HIS A 125 11.40 0.33 -6.28
N LEU A 126 12.17 0.99 -7.13
CA LEU A 126 11.64 1.80 -8.23
C LEU A 126 11.38 0.87 -9.40
N LEU A 127 10.20 1.01 -10.01
CA LEU A 127 9.76 0.18 -11.12
C LEU A 127 9.21 1.08 -12.22
N GLU A 128 9.61 0.85 -13.47
CA GLU A 128 8.98 1.47 -14.63
C GLU A 128 8.01 0.47 -15.25
N ARG A 129 6.75 0.86 -15.41
CA ARG A 129 5.77 0.11 -16.19
C ARG A 129 5.57 0.83 -17.52
N GLY A 130 5.85 0.15 -18.63
CA GLY A 130 5.73 0.72 -19.97
C GLY A 130 5.12 -0.24 -20.98
N VAL A 131 4.44 0.29 -22.01
CA VAL A 131 3.95 -0.51 -23.13
C VAL A 131 5.01 -0.54 -24.23
N PRO A 132 5.58 -1.71 -24.58
CA PRO A 132 6.60 -1.83 -25.61
C PRO A 132 6.17 -1.20 -26.94
N GLY A 133 7.07 -0.43 -27.56
CA GLY A 133 6.80 0.24 -28.84
C GLY A 133 5.92 1.50 -28.73
N SER A 134 5.70 2.03 -27.53
CA SER A 134 4.99 3.28 -27.28
C SER A 134 5.72 4.16 -26.26
N ASP A 135 5.35 5.43 -26.18
CA ASP A 135 5.83 6.37 -25.14
C ASP A 135 5.04 6.25 -23.82
N ARG A 136 4.10 5.29 -23.74
CA ARG A 136 3.20 5.12 -22.60
C ARG A 136 3.94 4.39 -21.47
N ARG A 137 4.25 5.13 -20.39
CA ARG A 137 4.95 4.61 -19.22
C ARG A 137 4.58 5.33 -17.93
N CYS A 138 4.79 4.67 -16.79
CA CYS A 138 4.71 5.27 -15.46
C CYS A 138 5.77 4.70 -14.51
N LEU A 139 6.12 5.47 -13.49
CA LEU A 139 6.98 5.04 -12.39
C LEU A 139 6.14 4.62 -11.19
N LEU A 140 6.48 3.47 -10.62
CA LEU A 140 5.82 2.85 -9.47
C LEU A 140 6.84 2.58 -8.36
N ALA A 141 6.37 2.66 -7.12
CA ALA A 141 7.09 2.14 -5.97
C ALA A 141 6.60 0.72 -5.68
N SER A 142 7.53 -0.24 -5.69
CA SER A 142 7.26 -1.64 -5.46
C SER A 142 7.73 -2.05 -4.07
N LYS A 143 6.81 -2.12 -3.11
CA LYS A 143 7.11 -2.55 -1.73
C LYS A 143 6.95 -4.07 -1.63
N ARG A 144 8.08 -4.76 -1.40
CA ARG A 144 8.18 -6.21 -1.35
C ARG A 144 8.45 -6.65 0.08
N TYR A 145 7.48 -7.29 0.71
CA TYR A 145 7.61 -7.82 2.06
C TYR A 145 8.51 -9.04 2.09
N ARG A 146 9.46 -9.05 3.03
CA ARG A 146 10.37 -10.17 3.27
C ARG A 146 9.67 -11.26 4.09
N GLY A 147 10.06 -12.52 3.86
CA GLY A 147 9.71 -13.63 4.76
C GLY A 147 10.24 -13.36 6.17
N ALA A 148 9.47 -13.76 7.19
CA ALA A 148 9.64 -13.36 8.61
C ALA A 148 10.88 -13.95 9.35
N ASP A 149 12.07 -13.95 8.73
CA ASP A 149 13.29 -14.42 9.40
C ASP A 149 13.86 -13.41 10.40
N HIS A 150 13.55 -12.10 10.25
CA HIS A 150 14.13 -11.03 11.07
C HIS A 150 13.13 -10.31 12.00
N ARG A 151 12.10 -11.01 12.49
CA ARG A 151 11.28 -10.53 13.61
C ARG A 151 12.02 -10.73 14.94
N LEU A 152 12.96 -9.85 15.24
CA LEU A 152 13.39 -9.64 16.62
C LEU A 152 12.67 -8.41 17.17
N PHE A 153 11.61 -8.71 17.94
CA PHE A 153 11.15 -8.01 19.14
C PHE A 153 11.01 -6.47 19.08
N HIS A 154 9.77 -5.98 19.11
CA HIS A 154 9.27 -5.10 20.20
C HIS A 154 7.91 -4.40 19.96
N ARG A 155 7.19 -4.62 18.86
CA ARG A 155 5.88 -3.94 18.66
C ARG A 155 4.71 -4.80 18.22
N ASP A 156 4.88 -6.10 17.97
CA ASP A 156 3.83 -6.94 17.39
C ASP A 156 2.64 -7.25 18.31
N ALA A 157 2.79 -7.22 19.64
CA ALA A 157 1.71 -7.62 20.56
C ALA A 157 0.49 -6.68 20.45
N SER A 158 0.71 -5.36 20.50
CA SER A 158 -0.37 -4.37 20.46
C SER A 158 -1.05 -4.22 19.10
N TYR A 159 -0.41 -4.67 18.01
CA TYR A 159 -0.94 -4.57 16.64
C TYR A 159 -1.67 -5.83 16.17
N LEU A 160 -1.31 -7.01 16.69
CA LEU A 160 -1.97 -8.28 16.38
C LEU A 160 -3.12 -8.62 17.35
N GLU A 161 -3.16 -8.03 18.54
CA GLU A 161 -4.16 -8.33 19.59
C GLU A 161 -5.62 -8.12 19.15
N GLY A 162 -5.88 -7.35 18.09
CA GLY A 162 -7.23 -7.17 17.52
C GLY A 162 -7.62 -8.12 16.37
N ARG A 163 -6.69 -8.89 15.78
CA ARG A 163 -6.94 -9.62 14.52
C ARG A 163 -7.09 -11.13 14.76
N ARG A 164 -8.33 -11.63 14.87
CA ARG A 164 -8.63 -13.07 15.00
C ARG A 164 -8.49 -13.80 13.65
N LEU A 165 -7.58 -14.77 13.56
CA LEU A 165 -7.42 -15.62 12.36
C LEU A 165 -8.45 -16.76 12.31
N ARG A 166 -9.02 -16.94 11.11
CA ARG A 166 -10.22 -17.78 10.85
C ARG A 166 -9.95 -19.29 10.77
N ARG A 167 -8.69 -19.78 10.85
CA ARG A 167 -8.37 -21.22 10.70
C ARG A 167 -7.25 -21.72 11.62
N VAL A 168 -7.58 -22.70 12.46
CA VAL A 168 -6.69 -23.39 13.42
C VAL A 168 -5.44 -24.03 12.77
N ARG A 169 -5.50 -24.40 11.48
CA ARG A 169 -4.37 -25.00 10.75
C ARG A 169 -3.31 -23.96 10.36
N ASP A 170 -3.74 -22.76 9.98
CA ASP A 170 -2.86 -21.66 9.59
C ASP A 170 -2.15 -21.09 10.82
N GLN A 171 -2.88 -21.03 11.95
CA GLN A 171 -2.30 -20.70 13.26
C GLN A 171 -1.15 -21.66 13.61
N ARG A 172 -1.34 -22.99 13.48
CA ARG A 172 -0.26 -23.96 13.75
C ARG A 172 0.96 -23.82 12.83
N ALA A 173 0.78 -23.42 11.58
CA ALA A 173 1.88 -23.23 10.62
C ALA A 173 2.68 -21.95 10.90
N ILE A 174 1.99 -20.91 11.38
CA ILE A 174 2.54 -19.64 11.91
C ILE A 174 3.29 -19.92 13.22
N ASP A 175 2.65 -20.60 14.17
CA ASP A 175 3.23 -20.96 15.47
C ASP A 175 4.50 -21.80 15.30
N ARG A 176 4.51 -22.70 14.31
CA ARG A 176 5.67 -23.55 13.96
C ARG A 176 6.70 -22.87 13.07
N ARG A 177 6.52 -21.59 12.71
CA ARG A 177 7.45 -20.79 11.88
C ARG A 177 7.94 -21.58 10.65
N THR A 178 7.01 -22.19 9.91
CA THR A 178 7.34 -22.85 8.63
C THR A 178 7.50 -21.81 7.53
N ASN A 179 8.23 -22.11 6.44
CA ASN A 179 8.34 -21.19 5.30
C ASN A 179 6.97 -20.80 4.72
N PHE A 180 6.02 -21.75 4.73
CA PHE A 180 4.63 -21.51 4.37
C PHE A 180 3.94 -20.51 5.33
N GLY A 181 4.09 -20.70 6.65
CA GLY A 181 3.54 -19.77 7.65
C GLY A 181 4.15 -18.36 7.55
N ARG A 182 5.46 -18.24 7.28
CA ARG A 182 6.13 -16.96 7.05
C ARG A 182 5.55 -16.22 5.84
N ASN A 183 5.39 -16.93 4.72
CA ASN A 183 4.81 -16.36 3.50
C ASN A 183 3.35 -15.93 3.70
N LEU A 184 2.57 -16.73 4.42
CA LEU A 184 1.18 -16.38 4.74
C LEU A 184 1.07 -15.09 5.54
N ILE A 185 1.95 -14.88 6.53
CA ILE A 185 2.00 -13.63 7.29
C ILE A 185 2.36 -12.46 6.37
N ALA A 186 3.40 -12.58 5.55
CA ALA A 186 3.80 -11.52 4.63
C ALA A 186 2.67 -11.12 3.66
N GLN A 187 1.88 -12.10 3.19
CA GLN A 187 0.70 -11.84 2.36
C GLN A 187 -0.42 -11.10 3.12
N GLN A 188 -0.60 -11.39 4.42
CA GLN A 188 -1.54 -10.65 5.25
C GLN A 188 -1.13 -9.19 5.42
N TRP A 189 0.18 -8.93 5.59
CA TRP A 189 0.70 -7.56 5.69
C TRP A 189 0.53 -6.77 4.40
N SER A 190 0.89 -7.33 3.24
CA SER A 190 0.67 -6.66 1.95
C SER A 190 -0.80 -6.37 1.69
N THR A 191 -1.68 -7.33 1.98
CA THR A 191 -3.13 -7.16 1.80
C THR A 191 -3.69 -6.07 2.72
N ALA A 192 -3.27 -6.05 3.99
CA ALA A 192 -3.70 -5.05 4.95
C ALA A 192 -3.17 -3.65 4.61
N GLU A 193 -1.90 -3.54 4.20
CA GLU A 193 -1.33 -2.26 3.75
C GLU A 193 -2.08 -1.73 2.52
N PHE A 194 -2.33 -2.61 1.55
CA PHE A 194 -3.06 -2.25 0.34
C PHE A 194 -4.49 -1.77 0.65
N ALA A 195 -5.22 -2.49 1.50
CA ALA A 195 -6.57 -2.09 1.92
C ALA A 195 -6.56 -0.73 2.65
N ALA A 196 -5.60 -0.50 3.55
CA ALA A 196 -5.44 0.78 4.23
C ALA A 196 -5.15 1.92 3.25
N LEU A 197 -4.23 1.72 2.29
CA LEU A 197 -3.95 2.72 1.25
C LEU A 197 -5.19 3.01 0.40
N CYS A 198 -5.95 1.97 0.00
CA CYS A 198 -7.18 2.16 -0.78
C CYS A 198 -8.19 3.01 -0.04
N HIS A 199 -8.39 2.74 1.26
CA HIS A 199 -9.33 3.50 2.07
C HIS A 199 -8.87 4.94 2.25
N LEU A 200 -7.63 5.17 2.70
CA LEU A 200 -7.06 6.50 2.90
C LEU A 200 -7.11 7.33 1.61
N TRP A 201 -6.71 6.75 0.48
CA TRP A 201 -6.70 7.45 -0.80
C TRP A 201 -8.12 7.82 -1.25
N SER A 202 -9.08 6.89 -1.12
CA SER A 202 -10.48 7.13 -1.50
C SER A 202 -11.13 8.21 -0.65
N ALA A 203 -10.70 8.36 0.61
CA ALA A 203 -11.11 9.45 1.49
C ALA A 203 -10.37 10.78 1.25
N GLY A 204 -9.47 10.84 0.26
CA GLY A 204 -8.71 12.04 -0.08
C GLY A 204 -7.56 12.35 0.87
N VAL A 205 -7.15 11.41 1.73
CA VAL A 205 -5.89 11.53 2.50
C VAL A 205 -4.74 11.47 1.49
N PRO A 206 -3.75 12.38 1.58
CA PRO A 206 -2.68 12.41 0.60
C PRO A 206 -1.66 11.29 0.88
N VAL A 207 -1.98 10.10 0.41
CA VAL A 207 -1.12 8.90 0.38
C VAL A 207 -0.81 8.53 -1.07
N PRO A 208 0.23 7.72 -1.35
CA PRO A 208 0.45 7.19 -2.69
C PRO A 208 -0.76 6.41 -3.18
N TYR A 209 -1.18 6.62 -4.43
CA TYR A 209 -2.24 5.80 -5.01
C TYR A 209 -1.85 4.31 -5.00
N PRO A 210 -2.65 3.42 -4.40
CA PRO A 210 -2.38 1.99 -4.39
C PRO A 210 -2.69 1.40 -5.76
N VAL A 211 -1.67 0.99 -6.51
CA VAL A 211 -1.85 0.48 -7.87
C VAL A 211 -2.35 -0.96 -7.84
N GLN A 212 -1.64 -1.83 -7.13
CA GLN A 212 -1.94 -3.25 -7.10
C GLN A 212 -1.34 -3.95 -5.89
N CYS A 213 -1.99 -5.02 -5.42
CA CYS A 213 -1.41 -5.97 -4.47
C CYS A 213 -1.45 -7.40 -5.06
N LEU A 214 -0.29 -8.06 -5.09
CA LEU A 214 -0.16 -9.45 -5.52
C LEU A 214 0.82 -10.19 -4.60
N GLY A 215 0.34 -11.23 -3.92
CA GLY A 215 1.16 -11.99 -2.98
C GLY A 215 1.71 -11.09 -1.88
N THR A 216 3.03 -10.95 -1.80
CA THR A 216 3.75 -10.14 -0.80
C THR A 216 4.24 -8.79 -1.35
N GLU A 217 3.80 -8.40 -2.54
CA GLU A 217 4.20 -7.17 -3.23
C GLU A 217 3.01 -6.20 -3.31
N VAL A 218 3.26 -4.95 -2.90
CA VAL A 218 2.34 -3.82 -3.06
C VAL A 218 2.99 -2.84 -4.03
N LEU A 219 2.35 -2.63 -5.18
CA LEU A 219 2.68 -1.58 -6.13
C LEU A 219 1.86 -0.34 -5.80
N MET A 220 2.51 0.80 -5.71
CA MET A 220 1.87 2.09 -5.44
C MET A 220 2.51 3.19 -6.29
N GLU A 221 1.88 4.36 -6.33
CA GLU A 221 2.41 5.55 -6.99
C GLU A 221 3.84 5.85 -6.49
N PHE A 222 4.76 6.06 -7.44
CA PHE A 222 6.05 6.64 -7.10
C PHE A 222 5.91 8.15 -6.91
N ILE A 223 6.29 8.65 -5.73
CA ILE A 223 6.27 10.08 -5.41
C ILE A 223 7.66 10.65 -5.64
N GLY A 224 7.81 11.44 -6.70
CA GLY A 224 9.09 11.98 -7.14
C GLY A 224 9.04 12.45 -8.59
N ASP A 225 10.21 12.82 -9.09
CA ASP A 225 10.40 13.33 -10.45
C ASP A 225 10.37 12.19 -11.49
N GLU A 226 10.11 12.55 -12.75
CA GLU A 226 10.03 11.60 -13.88
C GLU A 226 11.36 10.89 -14.19
N ASP A 227 12.48 11.43 -13.72
CA ASP A 227 13.80 10.83 -13.86
C ASP A 227 14.08 9.72 -12.82
N GLY A 228 13.12 9.43 -11.95
CA GLY A 228 13.24 8.44 -10.88
C GLY A 228 13.81 8.99 -9.58
N THR A 229 14.01 10.30 -9.47
CA THR A 229 14.44 10.95 -8.22
C THR A 229 13.27 10.99 -7.22
N PRO A 230 13.36 10.33 -6.05
CA PRO A 230 12.27 10.32 -5.08
C PRO A 230 12.10 11.71 -4.44
N ALA A 231 10.85 12.07 -4.14
CA ALA A 231 10.55 13.27 -3.39
C ALA A 231 11.29 13.25 -2.03
N PRO A 232 11.84 14.39 -1.58
CA PRO A 232 12.54 14.47 -0.31
C PRO A 232 11.58 14.20 0.87
N ARG A 233 12.11 13.60 1.93
CA ARG A 233 11.37 13.49 3.20
C ARG A 233 11.28 14.86 3.84
N LEU A 234 10.15 15.16 4.47
CA LEU A 234 9.93 16.40 5.22
C LEU A 234 11.07 16.65 6.23
N ALA A 235 11.56 15.61 6.89
CA ALA A 235 12.68 15.66 7.83
C ALA A 235 13.97 16.31 7.27
N GLN A 236 14.21 16.18 5.95
CA GLN A 236 15.40 16.69 5.26
C GLN A 236 15.29 18.18 4.91
N LEU A 237 14.12 18.78 5.10
CA LEU A 237 13.81 20.12 4.59
C LEU A 237 13.79 21.18 5.69
N ARG A 238 14.08 22.41 5.24
CA ARG A 238 13.90 23.67 5.96
C ARG A 238 13.17 24.63 5.03
N PRO A 239 11.83 24.58 5.00
CA PRO A 239 11.03 25.44 4.13
C PRO A 239 11.05 26.89 4.60
N GLU A 240 10.78 27.80 3.66
CA GLU A 240 10.48 29.20 3.97
C GLU A 240 9.17 29.33 4.78
N PRO A 241 8.98 30.40 5.57
CA PRO A 241 7.83 30.54 6.47
C PRO A 241 6.45 30.39 5.80
N GLY A 242 6.31 30.83 4.55
CA GLY A 242 5.08 30.68 3.78
C GLY A 242 4.75 29.21 3.50
N GLN A 243 5.75 28.47 3.00
CA GLN A 243 5.60 27.05 2.71
C GLN A 243 5.40 26.23 3.98
N LEU A 244 6.10 26.58 5.07
CA LEU A 244 5.94 25.93 6.37
C LEU A 244 4.49 26.02 6.86
N ARG A 245 3.86 27.20 6.76
CA ARG A 245 2.45 27.38 7.12
C ARG A 245 1.52 26.59 6.21
N HIS A 246 1.78 26.58 4.90
CA HIS A 246 0.98 25.78 3.97
C HIS A 246 1.04 24.28 4.29
N TRP A 247 2.23 23.74 4.47
CA TRP A 247 2.42 22.34 4.87
C TRP A 247 1.81 22.01 6.23
N TRP A 248 1.77 22.95 7.17
CA TRP A 248 1.08 22.77 8.44
C TRP A 248 -0.43 22.54 8.23
N GLU A 249 -1.06 23.34 7.38
CA GLU A 249 -2.49 23.18 7.08
C GLU A 249 -2.78 21.83 6.39
N VAL A 250 -1.93 21.42 5.45
CA VAL A 250 -2.02 20.10 4.79
C VAL A 250 -1.85 18.97 5.82
N MET A 251 -0.85 19.08 6.70
CA MET A 251 -0.58 18.11 7.76
C MET A 251 -1.77 17.95 8.70
N ARG A 252 -2.31 19.07 9.20
CA ARG A 252 -3.47 19.08 10.10
C ARG A 252 -4.69 18.48 9.42
N ALA A 253 -4.98 18.88 8.18
CA ALA A 253 -6.11 18.36 7.42
C ALA A 253 -6.00 16.84 7.20
N ALA A 254 -4.81 16.34 6.89
CA ALA A 254 -4.59 14.90 6.71
C ALA A 254 -4.75 14.12 8.02
N MET A 255 -4.28 14.65 9.16
CA MET A 255 -4.49 14.01 10.47
C MET A 255 -5.97 13.99 10.87
N VAL A 256 -6.71 15.07 10.61
CA VAL A 256 -8.16 15.10 10.83
C VAL A 256 -8.89 14.11 9.92
N ALA A 257 -8.51 14.05 8.64
CA ALA A 257 -9.10 13.10 7.70
C ALA A 257 -8.84 11.65 8.14
N MET A 258 -7.63 11.30 8.58
CA MET A 258 -7.36 9.99 9.18
C MET A 258 -8.21 9.74 10.43
N GLY A 259 -8.34 10.72 11.32
CA GLY A 259 -9.16 10.61 12.53
C GLY A 259 -10.63 10.35 12.25
N ARG A 260 -11.21 11.05 11.26
CA ARG A 260 -12.60 10.83 10.80
C ARG A 260 -12.84 9.41 10.26
N LEU A 261 -11.79 8.75 9.75
CA LEU A 261 -11.85 7.35 9.35
C LEU A 261 -11.63 6.39 10.52
N GLY A 262 -11.51 6.90 11.75
CA GLY A 262 -11.25 6.11 12.95
C GLY A 262 -9.78 5.80 13.20
N TYR A 263 -8.84 6.43 12.50
CA TYR A 263 -7.42 6.06 12.55
C TYR A 263 -6.48 7.18 12.97
N THR A 264 -5.42 6.79 13.67
CA THR A 264 -4.16 7.55 13.69
C THR A 264 -3.08 6.76 12.96
N HIS A 265 -2.07 7.46 12.44
CA HIS A 265 -0.99 6.84 11.67
C HIS A 265 -0.20 5.80 12.47
N GLY A 266 -0.02 5.99 13.79
CA GLY A 266 0.63 5.02 14.68
C GLY A 266 2.16 4.99 14.61
N ASP A 267 2.79 5.78 13.75
CA ASP A 267 4.23 6.10 13.74
C ASP A 267 4.54 7.40 12.98
N LEU A 268 3.66 8.40 13.05
CA LEU A 268 3.84 9.63 12.29
C LEU A 268 5.08 10.41 12.77
N SER A 269 5.88 10.84 11.81
CA SER A 269 6.99 11.77 11.99
C SER A 269 7.35 12.39 10.64
N ALA A 270 8.18 13.44 10.64
CA ALA A 270 8.66 14.04 9.39
C ALA A 270 9.49 13.08 8.51
N TYR A 271 9.88 11.90 9.01
CA TYR A 271 10.53 10.86 8.19
C TYR A 271 9.56 10.02 7.37
N ASN A 272 8.27 10.00 7.74
CA ASN A 272 7.20 9.23 7.10
C ASN A 272 6.29 10.13 6.25
N VAL A 273 6.80 11.31 5.89
CA VAL A 273 6.10 12.30 5.05
C VAL A 273 7.07 12.72 3.96
N LEU A 274 6.66 12.61 2.70
CA LEU A 274 7.36 13.13 1.53
C LEU A 274 6.80 14.52 1.21
N ALA A 275 7.67 15.43 0.78
CA ALA A 275 7.29 16.74 0.30
C ALA A 275 7.40 16.76 -1.22
N ASP A 276 6.26 16.88 -1.90
CA ASP A 276 6.13 16.80 -3.35
C ASP A 276 5.67 18.16 -3.88
N GLY A 277 6.63 19.03 -4.14
CA GLY A 277 6.38 20.45 -4.40
C GLY A 277 5.74 21.12 -3.19
N ASP A 278 4.53 21.66 -3.38
CA ASP A 278 3.78 22.33 -2.32
C ASP A 278 2.96 21.34 -1.47
N ASP A 279 2.81 20.10 -1.89
CA ASP A 279 2.00 19.09 -1.21
C ASP A 279 2.83 18.21 -0.26
N LEU A 280 2.14 17.50 0.64
CA LEU A 280 2.71 16.46 1.49
C LEU A 280 2.09 15.11 1.13
N VAL A 281 2.88 14.04 1.20
CA VAL A 281 2.42 12.66 0.99
C VAL A 281 2.84 11.77 2.15
N PHE A 282 1.87 11.12 2.78
CA PHE A 282 2.08 10.25 3.92
C PHE A 282 2.41 8.84 3.44
N ILE A 283 3.51 8.28 3.95
CA ILE A 283 4.02 6.97 3.56
C ILE A 283 4.20 6.08 4.79
N ASP A 284 4.41 4.78 4.57
CA ASP A 284 4.56 3.80 5.65
C ASP A 284 3.32 3.81 6.59
N VAL A 285 2.13 3.71 5.98
CA VAL A 285 0.83 3.58 6.66
C VAL A 285 0.43 2.19 7.21
N PRO A 286 1.17 1.06 7.10
CA PRO A 286 0.67 -0.22 7.63
C PRO A 286 0.61 -0.28 9.17
N GLN A 287 1.01 0.80 9.85
CA GLN A 287 0.92 0.96 11.30
C GLN A 287 -0.33 1.76 11.72
N LEU A 288 -1.36 1.91 10.88
CA LEU A 288 -2.62 2.53 11.29
C LEU A 288 -3.14 1.89 12.57
N VAL A 289 -3.45 2.75 13.55
CA VAL A 289 -4.03 2.35 14.84
C VAL A 289 -5.45 2.86 14.89
N ASP A 290 -6.37 1.94 15.14
CA ASP A 290 -7.77 2.25 15.39
C ASP A 290 -7.91 3.05 16.71
N LEU A 291 -8.52 4.22 16.63
CA LEU A 291 -8.68 5.14 17.75
C LEU A 291 -9.74 4.68 18.75
N ALA A 292 -10.76 3.93 18.30
CA ALA A 292 -11.88 3.50 19.11
C ALA A 292 -11.65 2.12 19.75
N VAL A 293 -11.07 1.20 18.99
CA VAL A 293 -10.91 -0.21 19.37
C VAL A 293 -9.59 -0.47 20.08
N ASN A 294 -8.50 0.23 19.71
CA ASN A 294 -7.20 -0.02 20.33
C ASN A 294 -7.06 0.74 21.65
N PRO A 295 -6.78 0.07 22.79
CA PRO A 295 -6.54 0.75 24.07
C PRO A 295 -5.37 1.76 24.05
N GLN A 296 -4.48 1.64 23.07
CA GLN A 296 -3.36 2.56 22.84
C GLN A 296 -3.65 3.61 21.76
N GLY A 297 -4.85 3.64 21.17
CA GLY A 297 -5.22 4.54 20.06
C GLY A 297 -4.93 6.01 20.37
N ARG A 298 -5.48 6.52 21.48
CA ARG A 298 -5.21 7.89 21.95
C ARG A 298 -3.72 8.15 22.25
N PRO A 299 -2.99 7.30 23.02
CA PRO A 299 -1.54 7.46 23.20
C PRO A 299 -0.73 7.51 21.90
N PHE A 300 -1.11 6.74 20.88
CA PHE A 300 -0.48 6.79 19.56
C PHE A 300 -0.73 8.14 18.87
N LEU A 301 -1.96 8.64 18.90
CA LEU A 301 -2.32 9.95 18.35
C LEU A 301 -1.58 11.10 19.05
N GLU A 302 -1.54 11.09 20.38
CA GLU A 302 -0.80 12.09 21.18
C GLU A 302 0.68 12.13 20.81
N ARG A 303 1.29 10.95 20.62
CA ARG A 303 2.69 10.86 20.21
C ARG A 303 2.91 11.36 18.79
N ASP A 304 2.02 11.02 17.87
CA ASP A 304 2.08 11.44 16.46
C ASP A 304 1.94 12.98 16.36
N ALA A 305 0.94 13.55 17.04
CA ALA A 305 0.72 15.00 17.12
C ALA A 305 1.95 15.73 17.70
N ARG A 306 2.49 15.23 18.82
CA ARG A 306 3.68 15.82 19.44
C ARG A 306 4.89 15.84 18.49
N ARG A 307 5.23 14.71 17.85
CA ARG A 307 6.39 14.62 16.94
C ARG A 307 6.28 15.58 15.76
N ILE A 308 5.08 15.74 15.22
CA ILE A 308 4.81 16.65 14.13
C ILE A 308 4.92 18.10 14.60
N CYS A 309 4.25 18.46 15.70
CA CYS A 309 4.33 19.81 16.27
C CYS A 309 5.77 20.21 16.62
N GLU A 310 6.54 19.31 17.24
CA GLU A 310 7.98 19.50 17.51
C GLU A 310 8.78 19.80 16.23
N TRP A 311 8.48 19.09 15.13
CA TRP A 311 9.16 19.36 13.86
C TRP A 311 8.81 20.75 13.30
N PHE A 312 7.53 21.12 13.26
CA PHE A 312 7.07 22.40 12.72
C PHE A 312 7.54 23.59 13.56
N THR A 313 7.47 23.49 14.89
CA THR A 313 7.97 24.53 15.81
C THR A 313 9.47 24.71 15.68
N ALA A 314 10.24 23.62 15.53
CA ALA A 314 11.68 23.69 15.26
C ALA A 314 12.05 24.35 13.92
N ARG A 315 11.09 24.52 12.99
CA ARG A 315 11.26 25.27 11.72
C ARG A 315 10.73 26.70 11.79
N GLY A 316 10.23 27.15 12.93
CA GLY A 316 9.79 28.54 13.14
C GLY A 316 8.28 28.75 13.08
N LEU A 317 7.46 27.69 13.14
CA LEU A 317 6.03 27.84 13.41
C LEU A 317 5.81 28.17 14.90
N SER A 318 4.83 29.02 15.23
CA SER A 318 4.54 29.37 16.64
C SER A 318 4.08 28.14 17.43
N VAL A 319 4.49 28.06 18.69
CA VAL A 319 4.05 27.01 19.63
C VAL A 319 2.54 27.06 19.89
N ASP A 320 1.92 28.25 19.77
CA ASP A 320 0.47 28.41 19.91
C ASP A 320 -0.28 27.86 18.69
N VAL A 321 0.37 27.82 17.52
CA VAL A 321 -0.22 27.30 16.28
C VAL A 321 -0.03 25.79 16.18
N ALA A 322 1.16 25.30 16.54
CA ALA A 322 1.49 23.88 16.56
C ALA A 322 1.48 23.35 18.01
N ASP A 323 0.32 23.46 18.66
CA ASP A 323 0.04 22.86 19.96
C ASP A 323 -0.40 21.39 19.78
N PRO A 324 0.35 20.41 20.31
CA PRO A 324 -0.02 19.00 20.25
C PRO A 324 -1.38 18.70 20.87
N ASN A 325 -1.74 19.34 21.99
CA ASN A 325 -2.99 19.04 22.70
C ASN A 325 -4.18 19.54 21.88
N ALA A 326 -4.11 20.78 21.40
CA ALA A 326 -5.15 21.34 20.53
C ALA A 326 -5.34 20.51 19.25
N LEU A 327 -4.24 19.97 18.69
CA LEU A 327 -4.32 19.08 17.54
C LEU A 327 -4.97 17.73 17.86
N VAL A 328 -4.64 17.13 19.01
CA VAL A 328 -5.26 15.87 19.47
C VAL A 328 -6.76 16.08 19.71
N ASP A 329 -7.13 17.13 20.42
CA ASP A 329 -8.53 17.45 20.73
C ASP A 329 -9.33 17.69 19.45
N LEU A 330 -8.75 18.41 18.48
CA LEU A 330 -9.35 18.58 17.16
C LEU A 330 -9.58 17.23 16.46
N VAL A 331 -8.57 16.36 16.40
CA VAL A 331 -8.69 15.06 15.71
C VAL A 331 -9.72 14.17 16.41
N LEU A 332 -9.72 14.10 17.75
CA LEU A 332 -10.69 13.30 18.50
C LEU A 332 -12.12 13.84 18.35
N SER A 333 -12.30 15.16 18.40
CA SER A 333 -13.61 15.79 18.17
C SER A 333 -14.15 15.48 16.79
N GLU A 334 -13.31 15.60 15.76
CA GLU A 334 -13.70 15.31 14.37
C GLU A 334 -13.94 13.80 14.15
N ALA A 335 -13.31 12.94 14.94
CA ALA A 335 -13.56 11.51 14.95
C ALA A 335 -14.82 11.09 15.73
N GLY A 336 -15.50 12.02 16.42
CA GLY A 336 -16.62 11.70 17.30
C GLY A 336 -16.21 10.99 18.60
N LEU A 337 -14.97 11.19 19.06
CA LEU A 337 -14.33 10.52 20.20
C LEU A 337 -13.90 11.48 21.32
N ALA A 338 -14.39 12.73 21.32
CA ALA A 338 -14.05 13.76 22.30
C ALA A 338 -14.70 13.56 23.68
#